data_AF-A0A9E5LBM8-F1
#
_entry.id   AF-A0A9E5LBM8-F1
#
_cell.length_a   1.000
_cell.length_b   1.000
_cell.length_c   1.000
_cell.angle_alpha   90.00
_cell.angle_beta   90.00
_cell.angle_gamma   90.00
#
_symmetry.space_group_name_H-M   'P 1'
#
loop_
_entity.id
_entity.type
_entity.pdbx_description
1 polymer ?
#
loop_
_entity_poly.entity_id
_entity_poly.type
_entity_poly.pdbx_seq_one_letter_code
_entity_poly.pdbx_strand_id
1 'polypeptide(L)'
;MQTDPNLANYLIDPDTHQLILLDFGACVRISETSLNVYQTLLNAGITLEPERMKRIFVDHNLLPPELNAAEDAFVDQVLNTVMAELAATDMFSFAQSRVFDLLDLNDVQLYTALLPHENLPVDLIFTQRKIIGLILFLRSLGASLPVTQMLKVYENRG
;
A
#
# COMPACT_ATOMS: atom_id res chain seq x y z
N MET A 1 -4.18 8.29 13.85
CA MET A 1 -3.35 8.36 12.63
C MET A 1 -3.93 9.44 11.72
N GLN A 2 -3.12 10.40 11.27
CA GLN A 2 -3.52 11.31 10.19
C GLN A 2 -3.71 10.49 8.91
N THR A 3 -4.89 10.55 8.29
CA THR A 3 -5.26 9.71 7.14
C THR A 3 -5.39 10.48 5.82
N ASP A 4 -5.39 11.81 5.88
CA ASP A 4 -5.33 12.65 4.69
C ASP A 4 -3.91 12.57 4.08
N PRO A 5 -3.78 12.11 2.82
CA PRO A 5 -2.49 12.07 2.13
C PRO A 5 -2.00 13.45 1.65
N ASN A 6 -2.74 14.53 1.90
CA ASN A 6 -2.35 15.86 1.43
C ASN A 6 -0.96 16.27 1.94
N LEU A 7 -0.11 16.61 0.98
CA LEU A 7 1.31 16.90 1.19
C LEU A 7 1.53 18.28 1.79
N ALA A 8 0.57 19.20 1.61
CA ALA A 8 0.58 20.49 2.29
C ALA A 8 0.53 20.37 3.81
N ASN A 9 0.25 19.17 4.34
CA ASN A 9 0.30 18.88 5.76
C ASN A 9 1.73 18.68 6.30
N TYR A 10 2.74 18.71 5.43
CA TYR A 10 4.15 18.51 5.77
C TYR A 10 4.98 19.72 5.35
N LEU A 11 5.86 20.17 6.24
CA LEU A 11 6.87 21.19 5.94
C LEU A 11 8.25 20.66 6.34
N ILE A 12 9.24 20.86 5.47
CA ILE A 12 10.63 20.58 5.81
C ILE A 12 11.26 21.89 6.23
N ASP A 13 11.78 21.93 7.46
CA ASP A 13 12.67 22.99 7.89
C ASP A 13 14.05 22.76 7.25
N PRO A 14 14.53 23.64 6.36
CA PRO A 14 15.80 23.46 5.67
C PRO A 14 17.02 23.60 6.59
N ASP A 15 16.89 24.34 7.69
CA ASP A 15 18.00 24.62 8.60
C ASP A 15 18.18 23.47 9.61
N THR A 16 17.06 22.93 10.11
CA THR A 16 17.07 21.85 11.11
C THR A 16 16.89 20.46 10.52
N HIS A 17 16.54 20.37 9.23
CA HIS A 17 16.15 19.13 8.53
C HIS A 17 15.00 18.38 9.22
N GLN A 18 14.14 19.09 9.94
CA GLN A 18 12.99 18.52 10.62
C GLN A 18 11.77 18.47 9.70
N LEU A 19 11.02 17.37 9.81
CA LEU A 19 9.69 17.24 9.21
C LEU A 19 8.64 17.76 10.19
N ILE A 20 8.05 18.92 9.88
CA ILE A 20 7.00 19.56 10.65
C ILE A 20 5.64 19.08 10.13
N LEU A 21 4.79 18.61 11.03
CA LEU A 21 3.41 18.20 10.74
C LEU A 21 2.47 19.35 11.05
N LEU A 22 1.76 19.84 10.02
CA LEU A 22 0.95 21.05 10.10
C LEU A 22 -0.53 20.77 10.41
N ASP A 23 -1.05 19.62 10.01
CA ASP A 23 -2.48 19.32 10.11
C ASP A 23 -2.74 17.95 10.77
N PHE A 24 -3.69 17.95 11.71
CA PHE A 24 -4.19 16.77 12.42
C PHE A 24 -5.73 16.63 12.32
N GLY A 25 -6.41 17.45 11.50
CA GLY A 25 -7.87 17.46 11.36
C GLY A 25 -8.47 16.17 10.80
N ALA A 26 -7.69 15.41 10.02
CA ALA A 26 -8.07 14.09 9.48
C ALA A 26 -7.51 12.92 10.30
N CYS A 27 -7.30 13.10 11.60
CA CYS A 27 -6.85 12.03 12.49
C CYS A 27 -7.98 11.05 12.81
N VAL A 28 -7.74 9.77 12.51
CA VAL A 28 -8.65 8.66 12.80
C VAL A 28 -7.98 7.68 13.76
N ARG A 29 -8.73 7.18 14.74
CA ARG A 29 -8.28 6.08 15.60
C ARG A 29 -8.35 4.79 14.78
N ILE A 30 -7.23 4.10 14.66
CA ILE A 30 -7.18 2.80 13.99
C ILE A 30 -7.70 1.75 14.96
N SER A 31 -8.67 0.96 14.51
CA SER A 31 -9.23 -0.18 15.25
C SER A 31 -8.22 -1.32 15.32
N GLU A 32 -8.39 -2.21 16.30
CA GLU A 32 -7.57 -3.43 16.41
C GLU A 32 -7.71 -4.32 15.18
N THR A 33 -8.92 -4.40 14.60
CA THR A 33 -9.20 -5.14 13.36
C THR A 33 -8.35 -4.62 12.21
N SER A 34 -8.39 -3.31 11.93
CA SER A 34 -7.61 -2.71 10.85
C SER A 34 -6.11 -2.84 11.11
N LEU A 35 -5.67 -2.67 12.35
CA LEU A 35 -4.28 -2.83 12.74
C LEU A 35 -3.79 -4.26 12.43
N ASN A 36 -4.57 -5.28 12.80
CA ASN A 36 -4.25 -6.67 12.52
C ASN A 36 -4.14 -6.96 11.02
N VAL A 37 -5.07 -6.42 10.20
CA VAL A 37 -5.01 -6.57 8.72
C VAL A 37 -3.70 -6.01 8.18
N TYR A 38 -3.33 -4.77 8.54
CA TYR A 38 -2.09 -4.18 8.06
C TYR A 38 -0.85 -4.89 8.60
N GLN A 39 -0.84 -5.34 9.85
CA GLN A 39 0.27 -6.15 10.38
C GLN A 39 0.46 -7.44 9.57
N THR A 40 -0.62 -8.16 9.26
CA THR A 40 -0.55 -9.39 8.45
C THR A 40 -0.04 -9.10 7.03
N LEU A 41 -0.53 -8.03 6.39
CA LEU A 41 -0.07 -7.61 5.06
C LEU A 41 1.42 -7.23 5.06
N LEU A 42 1.87 -6.46 6.04
CA LEU A 42 3.27 -6.04 6.15
C LEU A 42 4.20 -7.24 6.37
N ASN A 43 3.82 -8.16 7.26
CA ASN A 43 4.58 -9.38 7.52
C ASN A 43 4.67 -10.28 6.28
N ALA A 44 3.60 -10.37 5.49
CA ALA A 44 3.65 -11.09 4.21
C ALA A 44 4.51 -10.38 3.16
N GLY A 45 4.46 -9.04 3.11
CA GLY A 45 5.31 -8.24 2.24
C GLY A 45 6.81 -8.46 2.47
N ILE A 46 7.23 -8.78 3.70
CA ILE A 46 8.63 -9.11 4.02
C ILE A 46 9.06 -10.43 3.39
N THR A 47 8.14 -11.40 3.25
CA THR A 47 8.44 -12.70 2.65
C THR A 47 8.56 -12.66 1.13
N LEU A 48 8.09 -11.58 0.49
CA LEU A 48 8.14 -11.40 -0.95
C LEU A 48 7.47 -12.55 -1.74
N GLU A 49 6.42 -13.13 -1.17
CA GLU A 49 5.63 -14.23 -1.76
C GLU A 49 4.28 -13.69 -2.29
N PRO A 50 4.12 -13.52 -3.62
CA PRO A 50 2.89 -13.00 -4.23
C PRO A 50 1.65 -13.81 -3.86
N GLU A 51 1.74 -15.14 -3.91
CA GLU A 51 0.65 -16.07 -3.58
C GLU A 51 0.16 -15.90 -2.15
N ARG A 52 1.09 -15.72 -1.21
CA ARG A 52 0.77 -15.49 0.20
C ARG A 52 0.06 -14.16 0.38
N MET A 53 0.54 -13.11 -0.29
CA MET A 53 -0.08 -11.79 -0.26
C MET A 53 -1.51 -11.82 -0.82
N LYS A 54 -1.73 -12.51 -1.94
CA LYS A 54 -3.06 -12.69 -2.55
C LYS A 54 -4.04 -13.40 -1.62
N ARG A 55 -3.61 -14.49 -0.97
CA ARG A 55 -4.44 -15.20 0.02
C ARG A 55 -4.87 -14.27 1.15
N ILE A 56 -3.95 -13.46 1.67
CA ILE A 56 -4.26 -12.49 2.75
C ILE A 56 -5.26 -11.43 2.30
N PHE A 57 -5.17 -10.96 1.04
CA PHE A 57 -6.18 -10.05 0.49
C PHE A 57 -7.57 -10.72 0.47
N VAL A 58 -7.67 -11.99 0.08
CA VAL A 58 -8.95 -12.72 0.08
C VAL A 58 -9.45 -13.01 1.50
N ASP A 59 -8.58 -13.50 2.39
CA ASP A 59 -8.90 -13.86 3.78
C ASP A 59 -9.37 -12.66 4.61
N HIS A 60 -8.93 -11.45 4.25
CA HIS A 60 -9.38 -10.19 4.88
C HIS A 60 -10.41 -9.43 4.05
N ASN A 61 -11.06 -10.08 3.07
CA ASN A 61 -12.12 -9.50 2.24
C ASN A 61 -11.70 -8.23 1.48
N LEU A 62 -10.40 -8.04 1.23
CA LEU A 62 -9.85 -6.92 0.46
C LEU A 62 -9.90 -7.16 -1.05
N LEU A 63 -10.05 -8.42 -1.45
CA LEU A 63 -10.44 -8.86 -2.78
C LEU A 63 -11.68 -9.74 -2.66
N PRO A 64 -12.55 -9.78 -3.68
CA PRO A 64 -13.64 -10.74 -3.71
C PRO A 64 -13.09 -12.19 -3.75
N PRO A 65 -13.85 -13.16 -3.21
CA PRO A 65 -13.40 -14.56 -3.14
C PRO A 65 -13.44 -15.28 -4.50
N GLU A 66 -14.20 -14.75 -5.45
CA GLU A 66 -14.35 -15.29 -6.79
C GLU A 66 -13.97 -14.20 -7.79
N LEU A 67 -12.90 -14.46 -8.55
CA LEU A 67 -12.46 -13.65 -9.68
C LEU A 67 -12.55 -14.49 -10.94
N ASN A 68 -12.87 -13.86 -12.07
CA ASN A 68 -12.72 -14.53 -13.35
C ASN A 68 -11.23 -14.63 -13.73
N ALA A 69 -10.93 -15.45 -14.75
CA ALA A 69 -9.54 -15.72 -15.13
C ALA A 69 -8.73 -14.47 -15.54
N ALA A 70 -9.37 -13.43 -16.09
CA ALA A 70 -8.69 -12.20 -16.48
C ALA A 70 -8.38 -11.31 -15.27
N GLU A 71 -9.34 -11.15 -14.36
CA GLU A 71 -9.16 -10.41 -13.11
C GLU A 71 -8.10 -11.06 -12.21
N ASP A 72 -8.16 -12.39 -12.09
CA ASP A 72 -7.21 -13.17 -11.29
C ASP A 72 -5.79 -13.03 -11.82
N ALA A 73 -5.62 -13.14 -13.15
CA ALA A 73 -4.34 -12.94 -13.82
C ALA A 73 -3.81 -11.50 -13.68
N PHE A 74 -4.69 -10.50 -13.68
CA PHE A 74 -4.30 -9.11 -13.44
C PHE A 74 -3.77 -8.90 -12.02
N VAL A 75 -4.48 -9.42 -11.01
CA VAL A 75 -4.02 -9.37 -9.60
C VAL A 75 -2.67 -10.05 -9.46
N ASP A 76 -2.50 -11.23 -10.07
CA ASP A 76 -1.22 -11.93 -10.05
C ASP A 76 -0.12 -11.12 -10.72
N GLN A 77 -0.39 -10.51 -11.86
CA GLN A 77 0.59 -9.69 -12.57
C GLN A 77 1.05 -8.50 -11.72
N VAL A 78 0.12 -7.81 -11.04
CA VAL A 78 0.42 -6.69 -10.14
C VAL A 78 1.28 -7.16 -8.97
N LEU A 79 0.88 -8.21 -8.27
CA LEU A 79 1.60 -8.71 -7.09
C LEU A 79 2.99 -9.25 -7.46
N ASN A 80 3.10 -10.04 -8.53
CA ASN A 80 4.37 -10.55 -9.02
C ASN A 80 5.33 -9.40 -9.40
N THR A 81 4.81 -8.36 -10.05
CA THR A 81 5.63 -7.19 -10.43
C THR A 81 6.18 -6.48 -9.21
N VAL A 82 5.33 -6.17 -8.22
CA VAL A 82 5.75 -5.47 -7.00
C VAL A 82 6.75 -6.30 -6.20
N MET A 83 6.49 -7.59 -5.98
CA MET A 83 7.39 -8.44 -5.21
C MET A 83 8.73 -8.66 -5.91
N ALA A 84 8.73 -8.83 -7.23
CA ALA A 84 9.97 -8.97 -8.00
C ALA A 84 10.81 -7.69 -7.94
N GLU A 85 10.18 -6.51 -8.03
CA GLU A 85 10.88 -5.23 -7.95
C GLU A 85 11.43 -4.95 -6.54
N LEU A 86 10.67 -5.30 -5.49
CA LEU A 86 11.16 -5.24 -4.11
C LEU A 86 12.31 -6.22 -3.83
N ALA A 87 12.33 -7.38 -4.50
CA ALA A 87 13.39 -8.37 -4.37
C ALA A 87 14.67 -8.02 -5.14
N ALA A 88 14.54 -7.28 -6.25
CA ALA A 88 15.63 -7.04 -7.19
C ALA A 88 16.67 -6.02 -6.68
N THR A 89 16.31 -5.15 -5.73
CA THR A 89 17.16 -4.06 -5.26
C THR A 89 16.89 -3.74 -3.80
N ASP A 90 17.95 -3.44 -3.05
CA ASP A 90 17.82 -2.90 -1.69
C ASP A 90 17.20 -1.50 -1.68
N MET A 91 17.27 -0.75 -2.79
CA MET A 91 16.69 0.59 -2.95
C MET A 91 15.57 0.53 -3.99
N PHE A 92 14.33 0.45 -3.52
CA PHE A 92 13.15 0.43 -4.38
C PHE A 92 12.84 1.83 -4.91
N SER A 93 12.80 1.99 -6.24
CA SER A 93 12.47 3.26 -6.89
C SER A 93 10.99 3.35 -7.20
N PHE A 94 10.29 4.32 -6.60
CA PHE A 94 8.86 4.54 -6.84
C PHE A 94 8.60 5.12 -8.24
N ALA A 95 9.53 5.91 -8.78
CA ALA A 95 9.43 6.45 -10.14
C ALA A 95 9.51 5.38 -11.23
N GLN A 96 10.35 4.37 -11.03
CA GLN A 96 10.65 3.35 -12.04
C GLN A 96 9.85 2.06 -11.87
N SER A 97 8.98 1.98 -10.86
CA SER A 97 8.17 0.79 -10.64
C SER A 97 7.20 0.58 -11.80
N ARG A 98 7.24 -0.61 -12.42
CA ARG A 98 6.40 -0.96 -13.56
C ARG A 98 4.97 -1.26 -13.16
N VAL A 99 4.70 -1.42 -11.85
CA VAL A 99 3.34 -1.68 -11.36
C VAL A 99 2.36 -0.61 -11.86
N PHE A 100 2.80 0.64 -11.96
CA PHE A 100 1.94 1.71 -12.40
C PHE A 100 1.67 1.71 -13.91
N ASP A 101 2.50 1.04 -14.70
CA ASP A 101 2.25 0.86 -16.13
C ASP A 101 1.18 -0.23 -16.38
N LEU A 102 0.92 -1.07 -15.37
CA LEU A 102 -0.16 -2.05 -15.38
C LEU A 102 -1.52 -1.42 -15.05
N LEU A 103 -1.53 -0.30 -14.33
CA LEU A 103 -2.76 0.34 -13.86
C LEU A 103 -3.32 1.29 -14.94
N ASP A 104 -4.34 0.84 -15.67
CA ASP A 104 -5.12 1.73 -16.54
C ASP A 104 -6.34 2.26 -15.79
N LEU A 105 -6.34 3.56 -15.43
CA LEU A 105 -7.45 4.20 -14.70
C LEU A 105 -8.77 4.22 -15.47
N ASN A 106 -8.76 3.95 -16.78
CA ASN A 106 -9.96 3.90 -17.60
C ASN A 106 -10.66 2.54 -17.55
N ASP A 107 -10.01 1.50 -17.02
CA ASP A 107 -10.60 0.18 -16.85
C ASP A 107 -11.50 0.11 -15.61
N VAL A 108 -12.58 0.88 -15.66
CA VAL A 108 -13.56 0.97 -14.57
C VAL A 108 -14.20 -0.39 -14.31
N GLN A 109 -14.36 -1.24 -15.33
CA GLN A 109 -14.96 -2.56 -15.18
C GLN A 109 -14.09 -3.48 -14.32
N LEU A 110 -12.79 -3.56 -14.63
CA LEU A 110 -11.83 -4.33 -13.84
C LEU A 110 -11.82 -3.87 -12.39
N TYR A 111 -11.64 -2.57 -12.11
CA TYR A 111 -11.57 -2.11 -10.72
C TYR A 111 -12.88 -2.29 -9.97
N THR A 112 -14.02 -2.16 -10.64
CA THR A 112 -15.32 -2.42 -10.02
C THR A 112 -15.45 -3.89 -9.64
N ALA A 113 -14.99 -4.80 -10.49
CA ALA A 113 -15.00 -6.23 -10.20
C ALA A 113 -14.05 -6.61 -9.06
N LEU A 114 -12.93 -5.89 -8.91
CA LEU A 114 -11.97 -6.10 -7.81
C LEU A 114 -12.41 -5.47 -6.48
N LEU A 115 -13.53 -4.75 -6.43
CA LEU A 115 -14.02 -4.18 -5.17
C LEU A 115 -14.42 -5.30 -4.19
N PRO A 116 -14.09 -5.13 -2.90
CA PRO A 116 -14.64 -5.94 -1.82
C PRO A 116 -16.17 -6.06 -1.89
N HIS A 117 -16.70 -7.27 -1.72
CA HIS A 117 -18.14 -7.50 -1.58
C HIS A 117 -18.68 -7.09 -0.20
N GLU A 118 -17.81 -7.03 0.81
CA GLU A 118 -18.18 -6.66 2.17
C GLU A 118 -17.81 -5.21 2.51
N ASN A 119 -18.54 -4.62 3.44
CA ASN A 119 -18.23 -3.29 3.96
C ASN A 119 -16.96 -3.36 4.80
N LEU A 120 -15.86 -2.80 4.28
CA LEU A 120 -14.62 -2.67 5.03
C LEU A 120 -14.73 -1.60 6.13
N PRO A 121 -13.99 -1.76 7.25
CA PRO A 121 -13.89 -0.72 8.27
C PRO A 121 -13.43 0.62 7.66
N VAL A 122 -14.06 1.72 8.07
CA VAL A 122 -13.79 3.06 7.52
C VAL A 122 -12.33 3.48 7.74
N ASP A 123 -11.76 3.16 8.91
CA ASP A 123 -10.38 3.43 9.25
C ASP A 123 -9.39 2.60 8.41
N LEU A 124 -9.77 1.39 7.98
CA LEU A 124 -8.98 0.58 7.05
C LEU A 124 -8.89 1.28 5.68
N ILE A 125 -10.03 1.72 5.14
CA ILE A 125 -10.11 2.41 3.84
C ILE A 125 -9.31 3.71 3.88
N PHE A 126 -9.44 4.49 4.95
CA PHE A 126 -8.68 5.73 5.12
C PHE A 126 -7.17 5.49 5.22
N THR A 127 -6.76 4.42 5.90
CA THR A 127 -5.34 4.03 5.95
C THR A 127 -4.83 3.62 4.57
N GLN A 128 -5.63 2.89 3.79
CA GLN A 128 -5.28 2.46 2.43
C GLN A 128 -5.09 3.66 1.52
N ARG A 129 -6.04 4.60 1.54
CA ARG A 129 -5.96 5.85 0.80
C ARG A 129 -4.72 6.66 1.16
N LYS A 130 -4.37 6.72 2.45
CA LYS A 130 -3.15 7.38 2.90
C LYS A 130 -1.91 6.73 2.32
N ILE A 131 -1.80 5.40 2.38
CA ILE A 131 -0.65 4.64 1.86
C ILE A 131 -0.50 4.85 0.36
N ILE A 132 -1.59 4.72 -0.41
CA ILE A 132 -1.59 4.95 -1.86
C ILE A 132 -1.14 6.40 -2.17
N GLY A 133 -1.68 7.38 -1.46
CA GLY A 133 -1.29 8.78 -1.64
C GLY A 133 0.19 9.03 -1.37
N LEU A 134 0.75 8.42 -0.32
CA LEU A 134 2.18 8.49 -0.01
C LEU A 134 3.04 7.84 -1.10
N ILE A 135 2.64 6.67 -1.60
CA ILE A 135 3.32 5.96 -2.69
C ILE A 135 3.37 6.83 -3.96
N LEU A 136 2.23 7.44 -4.34
CA LEU A 136 2.15 8.33 -5.50
C LEU A 136 2.99 9.59 -5.31
N PHE A 137 3.06 10.11 -4.08
CA PHE A 137 3.94 11.23 -3.78
C PHE A 137 5.42 10.87 -3.91
N LEU A 138 5.85 9.78 -3.29
CA LEU A 138 7.23 9.29 -3.39
C LEU A 138 7.62 9.05 -4.86
N ARG A 139 6.68 8.55 -5.67
CA ARG A 139 6.82 8.45 -7.12
C ARG A 139 7.07 9.82 -7.76
N SER A 140 6.23 10.82 -7.46
CA SER A 140 6.37 12.17 -8.03
C SER A 140 7.70 12.85 -7.68
N LEU A 141 8.30 12.50 -6.54
CA LEU A 141 9.60 13.00 -6.11
C LEU A 141 10.79 12.27 -6.76
N GLY A 142 10.57 11.15 -7.47
CA GLY A 142 11.67 10.31 -7.92
C GLY A 142 12.37 9.56 -6.78
N ALA A 143 11.67 9.35 -5.65
CA ALA A 143 12.28 8.78 -4.46
C ALA A 143 12.67 7.31 -4.67
N SER A 144 13.78 6.93 -4.06
CA SER A 144 14.21 5.54 -3.89
C SER A 144 14.47 5.28 -2.42
N LEU A 145 13.84 4.24 -1.85
CA LEU A 145 13.91 3.94 -0.42
C LEU A 145 14.21 2.45 -0.17
N PRO A 146 14.85 2.11 0.96
CA PRO A 146 15.08 0.72 1.33
C PRO A 146 13.86 0.09 2.00
N VAL A 147 12.79 -0.07 1.23
CA VAL A 147 11.46 -0.49 1.71
C VAL A 147 11.52 -1.80 2.50
N THR A 148 12.18 -2.83 1.96
CA THR A 148 12.28 -4.14 2.63
C THR A 148 13.01 -4.05 3.97
N GLN A 149 14.05 -3.22 4.07
CA GLN A 149 14.78 -2.99 5.32
C GLN A 149 13.94 -2.21 6.33
N MET A 150 13.17 -1.21 5.87
CA MET A 150 12.23 -0.46 6.73
C MET A 150 11.15 -1.37 7.30
N LEU A 151 10.64 -2.33 6.52
CA LEU A 151 9.62 -3.28 6.96
C LEU A 151 10.16 -4.29 7.99
N LYS A 152 11.40 -4.78 7.80
CA LYS A 152 12.04 -5.74 8.72
C LYS A 152 12.15 -5.24 10.16
N VAL A 153 12.21 -3.92 10.38
CA VAL A 153 12.21 -3.32 11.74
C VAL A 153 10.94 -3.69 12.52
N TYR A 154 9.85 -4.00 11.82
CA TYR A 154 8.55 -4.30 12.40
C TYR A 154 8.23 -5.81 12.45
N GLU A 155 9.09 -6.67 11.91
CA GLU A 155 8.91 -8.14 11.81
C GLU A 155 8.76 -8.83 13.18
N ASN A 156 9.17 -8.17 14.28
CA ASN A 156 9.16 -8.73 15.64
C ASN A 156 8.48 -7.83 16.70
N ARG A 157 7.64 -6.87 16.29
CA ARG A 157 6.91 -5.97 17.21
C ARG A 157 5.42 -6.32 17.35
N GLY A 158 5.09 -7.62 17.29
CA GLY A 158 3.76 -8.16 17.59
C GLY A 158 3.57 -8.35 19.09
#